data_AF-A0A8H9XG16-F1
#
_entry.id   AF-A0A8H9XG16-F1
#
_cell.length_a   1.000
_cell.length_b   1.000
_cell.length_c   1.000
_cell.angle_alpha   90.00
_cell.angle_beta   90.00
_cell.angle_gamma   90.00
#
_symmetry.space_group_name_H-M   'P 1'
#
loop_
_entity.id
_entity.type
_entity.pdbx_description
1 polymer ?
#
loop_
_entity_poly.entity_id
_entity_poly.type
_entity_poly.pdbx_seq_one_letter_code
_entity_poly.pdbx_strand_id
1 'polypeptide(L)'
;MIARIAALALVAAASVSAPAFAAEGVKVSLSGKSAEQVHAEIVGAARTVCLRETTHETFRQSAQARCVKSTVEATLQKVGDSELAAVAGIELAQR
;
A
#
# COMPACT_ATOMS: atom_id res chain seq x y z
N MET A 1 0.99 -6.37 -31.59
CA MET A 1 1.16 -5.97 -30.18
C MET A 1 0.01 -6.56 -29.39
N ILE A 2 0.28 -7.52 -28.52
CA ILE A 2 -0.75 -8.30 -27.81
C ILE A 2 -0.99 -7.64 -26.45
N ALA A 3 -2.14 -6.99 -26.28
CA ALA A 3 -2.56 -6.41 -25.01
C ALA A 3 -2.92 -7.55 -24.04
N ARG A 4 -2.14 -7.71 -22.95
CA ARG A 4 -2.48 -8.61 -21.85
C ARG A 4 -3.39 -7.87 -20.86
N ILE A 5 -4.69 -8.09 -20.98
CA ILE A 5 -5.66 -7.67 -19.98
C ILE A 5 -5.70 -8.78 -18.92
N ALA A 6 -5.09 -8.53 -17.76
CA ALA A 6 -5.17 -9.42 -16.62
C ALA A 6 -6.40 -9.04 -15.76
N ALA A 7 -7.46 -9.83 -15.85
CA ALA A 7 -8.60 -9.73 -14.95
C ALA A 7 -8.22 -10.31 -13.57
N LEU A 8 -8.27 -9.50 -12.52
CA LEU A 8 -8.02 -9.94 -11.14
C LEU A 8 -9.26 -10.67 -10.61
N ALA A 9 -9.16 -12.00 -10.48
CA ALA A 9 -10.14 -12.83 -9.80
C ALA A 9 -10.09 -12.58 -8.28
N LEU A 10 -11.26 -12.35 -7.68
CA LEU A 10 -11.43 -12.24 -6.23
C LEU A 10 -11.22 -13.62 -5.60
N VAL A 11 -10.13 -13.81 -4.85
CA VAL A 11 -10.00 -14.93 -3.89
C VAL A 11 -10.05 -14.33 -2.49
N ALA A 12 -11.18 -14.53 -1.83
CA ALA A 12 -11.30 -14.36 -0.39
C ALA A 12 -10.66 -15.58 0.29
N ALA A 13 -9.56 -15.37 1.01
CA ALA A 13 -9.00 -16.33 1.95
C ALA A 13 -8.51 -15.58 3.19
N ALA A 14 -8.86 -16.13 4.35
CA ALA A 14 -8.89 -15.49 5.65
C ALA A 14 -7.52 -15.18 6.28
N SER A 15 -7.58 -14.36 7.33
CA SER A 15 -6.62 -14.21 8.44
C SER A 15 -5.24 -13.62 8.13
N VAL A 16 -5.24 -12.32 7.84
CA VAL A 16 -4.34 -11.37 8.52
C VAL A 16 -5.25 -10.22 8.93
N SER A 17 -5.04 -9.64 10.11
CA SER A 17 -5.56 -8.32 10.47
C SER A 17 -4.99 -7.27 9.50
N ALA A 18 -5.42 -7.34 8.24
CA ALA A 18 -5.31 -6.26 7.29
C ALA A 18 -6.34 -5.25 7.79
N PRO A 19 -5.95 -4.01 8.10
CA PRO A 19 -6.92 -3.01 8.46
C PRO A 19 -7.96 -2.95 7.34
N ALA A 20 -9.22 -2.76 7.75
CA ALA A 20 -10.40 -2.80 6.90
C ALA A 20 -10.39 -1.68 5.83
N PHE A 21 -9.45 -1.69 4.89
CA PHE A 21 -9.34 -0.74 3.79
C PHE A 21 -9.53 -1.46 2.45
N ALA A 22 -10.52 -2.35 2.37
CA ALA A 22 -10.99 -2.92 1.11
C ALA A 22 -12.18 -2.15 0.52
N ALA A 23 -12.78 -1.20 1.25
CA ALA A 23 -14.01 -0.52 0.83
C ALA A 23 -13.77 0.76 -0.02
N GLU A 24 -12.68 1.48 0.20
CA GLU A 24 -12.28 2.65 -0.61
C GLU A 24 -10.84 2.44 -1.10
N GLY A 25 -10.69 1.70 -2.20
CA GLY A 25 -9.38 1.47 -2.79
C GLY A 25 -8.82 2.76 -3.41
N VAL A 26 -7.70 3.26 -2.88
CA VAL A 26 -6.91 4.30 -3.54
C VAL A 26 -6.20 3.66 -4.72
N LYS A 27 -6.65 3.97 -5.95
CA LYS A 27 -6.00 3.51 -7.19
C LYS A 27 -4.84 4.45 -7.52
N VAL A 28 -3.62 3.97 -7.38
CA VAL A 28 -2.41 4.69 -7.82
C VAL A 28 -2.04 4.17 -9.22
N SER A 29 -2.06 5.05 -10.21
CA SER A 29 -1.65 4.71 -11.58
C SER A 29 -0.13 4.61 -11.68
N LEU A 30 0.37 3.41 -11.95
CA LEU A 30 1.81 3.11 -12.08
C LEU A 30 2.39 3.44 -13.47
N SER A 31 1.53 3.66 -14.46
CA SER A 31 1.97 3.81 -15.86
C SER A 31 2.81 5.07 -16.07
N GLY A 32 4.06 4.88 -16.52
CA GLY A 32 5.00 5.96 -16.84
C GLY A 32 5.65 6.66 -15.64
N LYS A 33 5.48 6.14 -14.42
CA LYS A 33 6.10 6.68 -13.20
C LYS A 33 7.28 5.82 -12.75
N SER A 34 8.34 6.45 -12.28
CA SER A 34 9.48 5.76 -11.65
C SER A 34 9.07 5.17 -10.29
N ALA A 35 9.76 4.12 -9.86
CA ALA A 35 9.54 3.50 -8.55
C ALA A 35 9.60 4.51 -7.38
N GLU A 36 10.52 5.48 -7.37
CA GLU A 36 10.51 6.57 -6.37
C GLU A 36 9.22 7.39 -6.36
N GLN A 37 8.67 7.70 -7.53
CA GLN A 37 7.47 8.51 -7.66
C GLN A 37 6.24 7.74 -7.19
N VAL A 38 6.18 6.45 -7.53
CA VAL A 38 5.14 5.54 -7.03
C VAL A 38 5.23 5.40 -5.51
N HIS A 39 6.43 5.22 -4.96
CA HIS A 39 6.63 5.10 -3.51
C HIS A 39 6.17 6.37 -2.78
N ALA A 40 6.55 7.54 -3.28
CA ALA A 40 6.12 8.83 -2.72
C ALA A 40 4.59 8.99 -2.73
N GLU A 41 3.92 8.56 -3.80
CA GLU A 41 2.45 8.59 -3.87
C GLU A 41 1.80 7.61 -2.89
N ILE A 42 2.33 6.40 -2.75
CA ILE A 42 1.83 5.42 -1.76
C ILE A 42 1.95 5.99 -0.36
N VAL A 43 3.10 6.59 -0.02
CA VAL A 43 3.32 7.24 1.29
C VAL A 43 2.36 8.41 1.49
N GLY A 44 2.14 9.25 0.47
CA GLY A 44 1.21 10.38 0.53
C GLY A 44 -0.25 9.95 0.73
N ALA A 45 -0.67 8.92 0.00
CA ALA A 45 -1.99 8.31 0.15
C ALA A 45 -2.16 7.70 1.56
N ALA A 46 -1.18 6.91 2.01
CA ALA A 46 -1.18 6.32 3.35
C ALA A 46 -1.26 7.38 4.44
N ARG A 47 -0.52 8.50 4.32
CA ARG A 47 -0.60 9.62 5.27
C ARG A 47 -2.00 10.21 5.34
N THR A 48 -2.66 10.42 4.20
CA THR A 48 -4.00 11.01 4.14
C THR A 48 -5.05 10.11 4.81
N VAL A 49 -4.99 8.81 4.53
CA VAL A 49 -5.87 7.82 5.17
C VAL A 49 -5.58 7.74 6.67
N CYS A 50 -4.32 7.54 7.05
CA CYS A 50 -3.93 7.42 8.45
C CYS A 50 -4.19 8.69 9.27
N LEU A 51 -4.18 9.88 8.66
CA LEU A 51 -4.58 11.12 9.32
C LEU A 51 -6.05 11.06 9.77
N ARG A 52 -6.94 10.58 8.90
CA ARG A 52 -8.37 10.46 9.22
C ARG A 52 -8.58 9.41 10.30
N GLU A 53 -7.97 8.25 10.13
CA GLU A 53 -8.18 7.08 10.99
C GLU A 53 -7.64 7.27 12.41
N THR A 54 -6.52 7.96 12.56
CA THR A 54 -5.91 8.20 13.87
C THR A 54 -6.42 9.47 14.57
N THR A 55 -7.47 10.11 14.02
CA THR A 55 -8.05 11.33 14.59
C THR A 55 -8.48 11.15 16.05
N HIS A 56 -9.00 9.95 16.38
CA HIS A 56 -9.54 9.61 17.69
C HIS A 56 -8.51 8.98 18.66
N GLU A 57 -7.26 8.82 18.23
CA GLU A 57 -6.20 8.20 19.04
C GLU A 57 -5.59 9.17 20.06
N THR A 58 -5.37 8.67 21.28
CA THR A 58 -4.77 9.46 22.37
C THR A 58 -3.31 9.83 22.06
N PHE A 59 -2.55 8.91 21.44
CA PHE A 59 -1.18 9.13 20.99
C PHE A 59 -1.11 9.27 19.46
N ARG A 60 -1.92 10.19 18.92
CA ARG A 60 -2.12 10.39 17.48
C ARG A 60 -0.84 10.33 16.65
N GLN A 61 0.22 11.04 17.04
CA GLN A 61 1.45 11.06 16.24
C GLN A 61 2.10 9.67 16.14
N SER A 62 2.16 8.92 17.24
CA SER A 62 2.71 7.56 17.24
C SER A 62 1.81 6.58 16.49
N ALA A 63 0.48 6.71 16.64
CA ALA A 63 -0.50 5.89 15.94
C ALA A 63 -0.44 6.13 14.43
N GLN A 64 -0.34 7.40 14.01
CA GLN A 64 -0.22 7.78 12.61
C GLN A 64 1.06 7.22 11.99
N ALA A 65 2.21 7.37 12.65
CA ALA A 65 3.48 6.84 12.16
C ALA A 65 3.42 5.32 11.94
N ARG A 66 2.82 4.59 12.88
CA ARG A 66 2.62 3.13 12.79
C ARG A 66 1.65 2.75 11.67
N CYS A 67 0.55 3.47 11.55
CA CYS A 67 -0.43 3.26 10.49
C CYS A 67 0.19 3.46 9.11
N VAL A 68 0.93 4.56 8.89
CA VAL A 68 1.56 4.84 7.60
C VAL A 68 2.57 3.76 7.24
N LYS A 69 3.46 3.39 8.18
CA LYS A 69 4.45 2.33 7.95
C LYS A 69 3.77 1.01 7.56
N SER A 70 2.82 0.55 8.36
CA SER A 70 2.12 -0.71 8.12
C SER A 70 1.34 -0.70 6.80
N THR A 71 0.73 0.43 6.45
CA THR A 71 -0.05 0.58 5.20
C THR A 71 0.85 0.57 3.98
N VAL A 72 2.02 1.23 4.04
CA VAL A 72 3.01 1.25 2.97
C VAL A 72 3.58 -0.16 2.77
N GLU A 73 4.03 -0.83 3.84
CA GLU A 73 4.55 -2.20 3.78
C GLU A 73 3.51 -3.18 3.20
N ALA A 74 2.26 -3.13 3.68
CA ALA A 74 1.19 -4.00 3.19
C ALA A 74 0.85 -3.71 1.72
N THR A 75 0.89 -2.44 1.30
CA THR A 75 0.70 -2.06 -0.12
C THR A 75 1.81 -2.62 -0.99
N LEU A 76 3.06 -2.47 -0.56
CA LEU A 76 4.22 -2.93 -1.32
C LEU A 76 4.26 -4.46 -1.46
N GLN A 77 3.94 -5.17 -0.39
CA GLN A 77 3.77 -6.63 -0.43
C GLN A 77 2.67 -7.08 -1.40
N LYS A 78 1.59 -6.30 -1.56
CA LYS A 78 0.50 -6.58 -2.51
C LYS A 78 0.87 -6.25 -3.95
N VAL A 79 1.64 -5.17 -4.17
CA VAL A 79 2.10 -4.76 -5.50
C VAL A 79 3.12 -5.77 -6.04
N GLY A 80 3.99 -6.32 -5.17
CA GLY A 80 4.93 -7.37 -5.55
C GLY A 80 5.99 -6.93 -6.55
N ASP A 81 6.25 -5.61 -6.64
CA ASP A 81 7.22 -5.03 -7.57
C ASP A 81 8.58 -4.88 -6.89
N SER A 82 9.58 -5.58 -7.43
CA SER A 82 10.93 -5.65 -6.86
C SER A 82 11.67 -4.31 -6.90
N GLU A 83 11.43 -3.49 -7.92
CA GLU A 83 12.06 -2.17 -8.07
C GLU A 83 11.50 -1.21 -7.01
N LEU A 84 10.19 -1.23 -6.82
CA LEU A 84 9.50 -0.47 -5.79
C LEU A 84 9.88 -0.90 -4.38
N ALA A 85 10.08 -2.19 -4.15
CA ALA A 85 10.55 -2.72 -2.87
C ALA A 85 12.00 -2.31 -2.56
N ALA A 86 12.87 -2.31 -3.57
CA ALA A 86 14.25 -1.82 -3.43
C ALA A 86 14.28 -0.32 -3.08
N VAL A 87 13.46 0.50 -3.76
CA VAL A 87 13.30 1.93 -3.44
C VAL A 87 12.77 2.15 -2.02
N ALA A 88 11.83 1.30 -1.59
CA ALA A 88 11.26 1.38 -0.25
C ALA A 88 12.15 0.74 0.85
N GLY A 89 13.28 0.13 0.48
CA GLY A 89 14.22 -0.50 1.41
C GLY A 89 13.63 -1.69 2.18
N ILE A 90 12.69 -2.42 1.58
CA ILE A 90 12.05 -3.59 2.20
C ILE A 90 12.28 -4.86 1.37
N GLU A 91 12.57 -5.97 2.05
CA GLU A 91 12.53 -7.29 1.42
C GLU A 91 11.07 -7.69 1.19
N LEU A 92 10.72 -7.92 -0.08
CA LEU A 92 9.50 -8.65 -0.39
C LEU A 92 9.69 -10.08 0.11
N ALA A 93 8.84 -10.51 1.04
CA ALA A 93 8.72 -11.93 1.34
C ALA A 93 8.27 -12.63 0.06
N GLN A 94 9.22 -13.26 -0.65
CA GLN A 94 8.93 -14.10 -1.80
C GLN A 94 7.94 -15.17 -1.33
N ARG A 95 6.67 -15.06 -1.76
CA ARG A 95 5.66 -16.09 -1.59
C ARG A 95 5.64 -16.98 -2.81
#